data_AF-A0AAV5V2D0-F1
#
_entry.id   AF-A0AAV5V2D0-F1
#
_cell.length_a   1.000
_cell.length_b   1.000
_cell.length_c   1.000
_cell.angle_alpha   90.00
_cell.angle_beta   90.00
_cell.angle_gamma   90.00
#
_symmetry.space_group_name_H-M   'P 1'
#
loop_
_entity.id
_entity.type
_entity.pdbx_description
1 polymer ?
#
loop_
_entity_poly.entity_id
_entity_poly.type
_entity_poly.pdbx_seq_one_letter_code
_entity_poly.pdbx_strand_id
1 'polypeptide(L)'
;FRLGYCLRMTMLALLLLPVVALAQHSPLNKVWHDALPGVQPFWEKYQTGPHGIVIRGWQFSRCASEQWTDYVVNVSNIVIWPDYPRFPGPIFFNVTMDVSENLPVDKIEMDLEVRHAVTNKQGTKGWQVIPCQGWNIVDGCDGVGSCRYCDMLDKCNEAVKGSGKYVTDRKALGFLKENKLCPPPKGHWTMTFSKVFSSEDLPKSFFGPLQSNEYWLTFSFTDGNDKKLGCARLWIDVCKYHLQDKQQKCLRDPNAFKNFINEISSQAEQLRNRG
;
A
#
# COMPACT_ATOMS: atom_id res chain seq x y z
N PHE A 1 46.69 35.33 -50.20
CA PHE A 1 46.30 33.99 -50.70
C PHE A 1 46.61 32.97 -49.61
N ARG A 2 45.62 32.10 -49.29
CA ARG A 2 45.48 31.21 -48.10
C ARG A 2 45.07 31.95 -46.81
N LEU A 3 44.25 31.41 -45.89
CA LEU A 3 43.16 30.42 -45.85
C LEU A 3 42.65 30.46 -44.39
N GLY A 4 41.33 30.35 -44.14
CA GLY A 4 40.73 30.23 -42.79
C GLY A 4 40.40 31.59 -42.18
N TYR A 5 39.15 31.91 -41.81
CA TYR A 5 38.31 31.16 -40.89
C TYR A 5 36.86 31.05 -41.38
N CYS A 6 36.44 29.80 -41.46
CA CYS A 6 35.08 29.37 -41.73
C CYS A 6 34.24 29.55 -40.45
N LEU A 7 33.05 30.15 -40.63
CA LEU A 7 31.78 29.59 -40.15
C LEU A 7 31.77 29.07 -38.70
N ARG A 8 31.47 29.92 -37.71
CA ARG A 8 30.93 29.51 -36.39
C ARG A 8 30.51 30.73 -35.56
N MET A 9 29.47 31.44 -35.98
CA MET A 9 28.94 32.55 -35.16
C MET A 9 27.42 32.71 -35.23
N THR A 10 26.68 31.61 -35.42
CA THR A 10 25.21 31.60 -35.44
C THR A 10 24.64 30.27 -34.90
N MET A 11 25.18 29.78 -33.77
CA MET A 11 24.57 28.65 -33.05
C MET A 11 24.84 28.70 -31.54
N LEU A 12 24.62 29.87 -30.92
CA LEU A 12 24.80 30.04 -29.47
C LEU A 12 23.71 30.88 -28.81
N ALA A 13 22.46 30.77 -29.28
CA ALA A 13 21.32 31.51 -28.73
C ALA A 13 20.04 30.65 -28.57
N LEU A 14 20.17 29.34 -28.38
CA LEU A 14 19.02 28.42 -28.24
C LEU A 14 19.20 27.34 -27.16
N LEU A 15 20.05 27.58 -26.16
CA LEU A 15 20.31 26.65 -25.05
C LEU A 15 20.04 27.25 -23.66
N LEU A 16 19.07 28.17 -23.56
CA LEU A 16 18.52 28.65 -22.29
C LEU A 16 16.99 28.58 -22.31
N LEU A 17 16.46 27.42 -22.74
CA LEU A 17 15.16 27.00 -22.25
C LEU A 17 15.44 26.35 -20.89
N PRO A 18 14.80 26.78 -19.78
CA PRO A 18 14.78 25.91 -18.62
C PRO A 18 14.13 24.63 -19.12
N VAL A 19 14.86 23.53 -18.99
CA VAL A 19 14.28 22.20 -18.97
C VAL A 19 13.34 22.23 -17.78
N VAL A 20 12.11 22.71 -17.99
CA VAL A 20 10.97 22.32 -17.20
C VAL A 20 10.88 20.85 -17.51
N ALA A 21 11.62 20.07 -16.71
CA ALA A 21 11.46 18.64 -16.66
C ALA A 21 9.95 18.47 -16.50
N LEU A 22 9.30 18.00 -17.55
CA LEU A 22 7.98 17.40 -17.47
C LEU A 22 8.17 16.15 -16.62
N ALA A 23 8.38 16.35 -15.31
CA ALA A 23 7.97 15.40 -14.32
C ALA A 23 6.47 15.29 -14.57
N GLN A 24 6.06 14.23 -15.25
CA GLN A 24 4.70 13.74 -15.14
C GLN A 24 4.48 13.52 -13.65
N HIS A 25 3.98 14.54 -12.95
CA HIS A 25 3.54 14.40 -11.60
C HIS A 25 2.45 13.33 -11.64
N SER A 26 2.65 12.25 -10.89
CA SER A 26 1.57 11.28 -10.70
C SER A 26 0.32 12.05 -10.24
N PRO A 27 -0.90 11.60 -10.59
CA PRO A 27 -2.13 12.24 -10.12
C PRO A 27 -2.13 12.46 -8.60
N LEU A 28 -1.53 11.52 -7.87
CA LEU A 28 -1.31 11.58 -6.42
C LEU A 28 -0.40 12.76 -6.00
N ASN A 29 0.69 13.00 -6.71
CA ASN A 29 1.60 14.12 -6.42
C ASN A 29 0.93 15.48 -6.64
N LYS A 30 0.09 15.61 -7.67
CA LYS A 30 -0.64 16.86 -7.93
C LYS A 30 -1.62 17.17 -6.80
N VAL A 31 -2.46 16.20 -6.44
CA VAL A 31 -3.43 16.34 -5.33
C VAL A 31 -2.73 16.69 -4.02
N TRP A 32 -1.59 16.06 -3.74
CA TRP A 32 -0.80 16.35 -2.54
C TRP A 32 -0.26 17.78 -2.53
N HIS A 33 0.33 18.26 -3.63
CA HIS A 33 0.88 19.62 -3.72
C HIS A 33 -0.20 20.69 -3.59
N ASP A 34 -1.37 20.45 -4.18
CA ASP A 34 -2.52 21.35 -4.10
C ASP A 34 -3.07 21.40 -2.65
N ALA A 35 -3.08 20.26 -1.94
CA ALA A 35 -3.60 20.16 -0.57
C ALA A 35 -2.61 20.67 0.50
N LEU A 36 -1.31 20.38 0.37
CA LEU A 36 -0.27 20.78 1.32
C LEU A 36 0.94 21.42 0.60
N PRO A 37 0.82 22.69 0.16
CA PRO A 37 1.92 23.39 -0.51
C PRO A 37 3.21 23.41 0.32
N GLY A 38 4.29 22.91 -0.28
CA GLY A 38 5.62 22.87 0.33
C GLY A 38 5.84 21.76 1.37
N VAL A 39 4.90 20.84 1.56
CA VAL A 39 5.11 19.61 2.34
C VAL A 39 5.42 18.47 1.37
N GLN A 40 6.62 17.92 1.44
CA GLN A 40 7.01 16.82 0.55
C GLN A 40 6.25 15.53 0.92
N PRO A 41 5.65 14.80 -0.03
CA PRO A 41 5.04 13.50 0.24
C PRO A 41 6.04 12.52 0.82
N PHE A 42 5.61 11.65 1.74
CA PHE A 42 6.53 10.71 2.41
C PHE A 42 7.20 9.76 1.41
N TRP A 43 6.50 9.36 0.34
CA TRP A 43 7.03 8.49 -0.72
C TRP A 43 7.98 9.23 -1.68
N GLU A 44 8.23 10.51 -1.49
CA GLU A 44 9.29 11.25 -2.18
C GLU A 44 10.46 11.54 -1.25
N LYS A 45 10.23 11.46 0.07
CA LYS A 45 11.23 11.74 1.10
C LYS A 45 12.37 10.71 1.14
N TYR A 46 12.07 9.43 0.94
CA TYR A 46 13.09 8.38 1.02
C TYR A 46 13.79 8.17 -0.32
N GLN A 47 14.98 8.72 -0.50
CA GLN A 47 15.81 8.52 -1.70
C GLN A 47 16.69 7.24 -1.63
N THR A 48 16.39 6.31 -0.72
CA THR A 48 17.25 5.17 -0.35
C THR A 48 17.32 4.04 -1.39
N GLY A 49 17.00 4.34 -2.65
CA GLY A 49 17.03 3.41 -3.78
C GLY A 49 15.82 2.47 -3.83
N PRO A 50 15.66 1.73 -4.93
CA PRO A 50 14.54 0.80 -5.07
C PRO A 50 14.76 -0.41 -4.15
N HIS A 51 13.73 -0.71 -3.36
CA HIS A 51 13.75 -1.83 -2.42
C HIS A 51 12.92 -2.99 -2.94
N GLY A 52 13.39 -4.20 -2.65
CA GLY A 52 12.61 -5.41 -2.76
C GLY A 52 12.15 -5.87 -1.39
N ILE A 53 11.10 -6.68 -1.37
CA ILE A 53 10.67 -7.39 -0.18
C ILE A 53 10.52 -8.88 -0.49
N VAL A 54 10.82 -9.71 0.50
CA VAL A 54 10.45 -11.13 0.52
C VAL A 54 9.62 -11.37 1.76
N ILE A 55 8.45 -12.00 1.60
CA ILE A 55 7.68 -12.49 2.74
C ILE A 55 8.26 -13.87 3.11
N ARG A 56 8.88 -13.98 4.29
CA ARG A 56 9.57 -15.19 4.77
C ARG A 56 8.65 -16.18 5.46
N GLY A 57 7.50 -15.72 5.91
CA GLY A 57 6.46 -16.51 6.54
C GLY A 57 5.23 -15.65 6.76
N TRP A 58 4.07 -16.29 6.87
CA TRP A 58 2.82 -15.64 7.22
C TRP A 58 1.93 -16.58 8.02
N GLN A 59 1.02 -15.99 8.79
CA GLN A 59 0.03 -16.74 9.54
C GLN A 59 -1.26 -15.94 9.63
N PHE A 60 -2.35 -16.54 9.18
CA PHE A 60 -3.68 -15.99 9.37
C PHE A 60 -4.19 -16.31 10.78
N SER A 61 -4.86 -15.35 11.40
CA SER A 61 -5.66 -15.55 12.59
C SER A 61 -6.94 -14.73 12.50
N ARG A 62 -8.02 -15.26 13.08
CA ARG A 62 -9.23 -14.47 13.28
C ARG A 62 -9.00 -13.46 14.39
N CYS A 63 -9.73 -12.35 14.33
CA CYS A 63 -9.79 -11.45 15.46
C CYS A 63 -10.48 -12.19 16.62
N ALA A 64 -9.95 -12.06 17.83
CA ALA A 64 -10.49 -12.72 19.01
C ALA A 64 -10.67 -11.65 20.09
N SER A 65 -11.81 -10.97 20.06
CA SER A 65 -12.21 -10.02 21.09
C SER A 65 -13.72 -10.03 21.24
N GLU A 66 -14.22 -9.58 22.40
CA GLU A 66 -15.67 -9.47 22.69
C GLU A 66 -16.45 -8.65 21.66
N GLN A 67 -15.77 -7.71 20.98
CA GLN A 67 -16.36 -6.87 19.91
C GLN A 67 -16.62 -7.65 18.60
N TRP A 68 -16.05 -8.85 18.45
CA TRP A 68 -16.09 -9.63 17.21
C TRP A 68 -16.65 -11.02 17.48
N THR A 69 -17.91 -11.08 17.89
CA THR A 69 -18.64 -12.32 18.20
C THR A 69 -19.67 -12.67 17.12
N ASP A 70 -20.15 -11.68 16.37
CA ASP A 70 -21.14 -11.86 15.30
C ASP A 70 -20.58 -11.36 13.95
N TYR A 71 -19.78 -12.20 13.32
CA TYR A 71 -19.16 -11.89 12.03
C TYR A 71 -20.17 -11.99 10.89
N VAL A 72 -20.54 -10.86 10.29
CA VAL A 72 -21.29 -10.85 9.02
C VAL A 72 -20.44 -11.46 7.88
N VAL A 73 -19.15 -11.15 7.88
CA VAL A 73 -18.14 -11.73 6.99
C VAL A 73 -17.12 -12.48 7.83
N ASN A 74 -17.13 -13.80 7.70
CA ASN A 74 -16.20 -14.69 8.39
C ASN A 74 -15.10 -15.14 7.44
N VAL A 75 -13.88 -14.67 7.67
CA VAL A 75 -12.70 -15.16 6.93
C VAL A 75 -12.23 -16.47 7.56
N SER A 76 -12.21 -17.53 6.76
CA SER A 76 -11.80 -18.87 7.21
C SER A 76 -10.32 -19.14 6.92
N ASN A 77 -9.79 -18.60 5.83
CA ASN A 77 -8.40 -18.83 5.46
C ASN A 77 -7.83 -17.70 4.59
N ILE A 78 -6.53 -17.43 4.76
CA ILE A 78 -5.73 -16.60 3.86
C ILE A 78 -4.44 -17.34 3.55
N VAL A 79 -4.21 -17.64 2.27
CA VAL A 79 -3.00 -18.30 1.78
C VAL A 79 -2.28 -17.36 0.83
N ILE A 80 -0.96 -17.21 1.00
CA ILE A 80 -0.10 -16.41 0.11
C ILE A 80 0.80 -17.37 -0.66
N TRP A 81 1.06 -17.14 -1.95
CA TRP A 81 2.03 -17.92 -2.73
C TRP A 81 2.75 -17.02 -3.75
N PRO A 82 3.87 -17.46 -4.36
CA PRO A 82 4.62 -18.70 -4.11
C PRO A 82 5.24 -18.74 -2.71
N ASP A 83 5.84 -19.88 -2.33
CA ASP A 83 6.71 -19.91 -1.15
C ASP A 83 7.78 -18.82 -1.28
N TYR A 84 7.93 -18.02 -0.23
CA TYR A 84 8.75 -16.81 -0.23
C TYR A 84 8.36 -15.77 -1.31
N PRO A 85 7.11 -15.25 -1.30
CA PRO A 85 6.65 -14.28 -2.29
C PRO A 85 7.54 -13.04 -2.30
N ARG A 86 7.82 -12.52 -3.50
CA ARG A 86 8.78 -11.42 -3.68
C ARG A 86 8.17 -10.26 -4.42
N PHE A 87 8.54 -9.06 -3.99
CA PHE A 87 8.42 -7.84 -4.77
C PHE A 87 9.82 -7.34 -5.17
N PRO A 88 10.01 -6.89 -6.42
CA PRO A 88 9.14 -7.15 -7.57
C PRO A 88 9.04 -8.65 -7.86
N GLY A 89 7.91 -9.08 -8.40
CA GLY A 89 7.64 -10.48 -8.66
C GLY A 89 6.17 -10.88 -8.49
N PRO A 90 5.86 -12.15 -8.75
CA PRO A 90 4.53 -12.69 -8.52
C PRO A 90 4.21 -12.74 -7.03
N ILE A 91 3.08 -12.15 -6.65
CA ILE A 91 2.48 -12.32 -5.33
C ILE A 91 1.01 -12.64 -5.55
N PHE A 92 0.60 -13.76 -4.99
CA PHE A 92 -0.76 -14.24 -5.11
C PHE A 92 -1.32 -14.48 -3.71
N PHE A 93 -2.61 -14.25 -3.54
CA PHE A 93 -3.30 -14.59 -2.30
C PHE A 93 -4.71 -15.11 -2.55
N ASN A 94 -5.09 -16.13 -1.79
CA ASN A 94 -6.42 -16.73 -1.76
C ASN A 94 -7.03 -16.39 -0.42
N VAL A 95 -8.25 -15.87 -0.47
CA VAL A 95 -9.06 -15.61 0.70
C VAL A 95 -10.32 -16.43 0.58
N THR A 96 -10.57 -17.26 1.59
CA THR A 96 -11.84 -17.99 1.72
C THR A 96 -12.66 -17.32 2.80
N MET A 97 -13.91 -17.00 2.49
CA MET A 97 -14.81 -16.31 3.42
C MET A 97 -16.26 -16.74 3.23
N ASP A 98 -17.03 -16.59 4.30
CA ASP A 98 -18.48 -16.80 4.33
C ASP A 98 -19.16 -15.47 4.66
N VAL A 99 -20.12 -15.09 3.81
CA VAL A 99 -20.95 -13.89 4.00
C VAL A 99 -22.34 -14.35 4.44
N SER A 100 -22.75 -14.00 5.66
CA SER A 100 -23.99 -14.50 6.28
C SER A 100 -25.22 -13.64 5.99
N GLU A 101 -25.03 -12.35 5.68
CA GLU A 101 -26.10 -11.37 5.40
C GLU A 101 -25.82 -10.58 4.11
N ASN A 102 -26.80 -9.80 3.66
CA ASN A 102 -26.55 -8.85 2.58
C ASN A 102 -25.66 -7.71 3.11
N LEU A 103 -24.55 -7.47 2.41
CA LEU A 103 -23.64 -6.38 2.73
C LEU A 103 -24.19 -5.03 2.24
N PRO A 104 -23.86 -3.93 2.94
CA PRO A 104 -24.29 -2.59 2.55
C PRO A 104 -23.75 -2.21 1.17
N VAL A 105 -24.62 -1.66 0.33
CA VAL A 105 -24.30 -1.26 -1.05
C VAL A 105 -23.88 0.21 -1.15
N ASP A 106 -24.14 0.99 -0.11
CA ASP A 106 -23.86 2.43 -0.10
C ASP A 106 -22.42 2.71 0.34
N LYS A 107 -21.95 2.04 1.39
CA LYS A 107 -20.62 2.27 1.96
C LYS A 107 -20.08 1.06 2.72
N ILE A 108 -18.80 0.76 2.53
CA ILE A 108 -18.01 -0.12 3.40
C ILE A 108 -16.69 0.58 3.70
N GLU A 109 -16.33 0.64 4.97
CA GLU A 109 -15.06 1.20 5.42
C GLU A 109 -14.15 0.09 5.93
N MET A 110 -12.84 0.31 5.85
CA MET A 110 -11.84 -0.59 6.40
C MET A 110 -10.82 0.19 7.23
N ASP A 111 -10.64 -0.22 8.47
CA ASP A 111 -9.50 0.20 9.29
C ASP A 111 -8.40 -0.86 9.18
N LEU A 112 -7.23 -0.45 8.70
CA LEU A 112 -6.02 -1.25 8.75
C LEU A 112 -5.22 -0.80 9.98
N GLU A 113 -4.89 -1.72 10.87
CA GLU A 113 -3.90 -1.51 11.92
C GLU A 113 -2.64 -2.30 11.57
N VAL A 114 -1.52 -1.60 11.44
CA VAL A 114 -0.21 -2.21 11.19
C VAL A 114 0.62 -2.09 12.45
N ARG A 115 1.01 -3.23 13.03
CA ARG A 115 1.98 -3.28 14.12
C ARG A 115 3.26 -3.95 13.66
N HIS A 116 4.40 -3.49 14.14
CA HIS A 116 5.68 -4.15 13.93
C HIS A 116 6.24 -4.67 15.24
N ALA A 117 7.06 -5.72 15.15
CA ALA A 117 7.70 -6.30 16.32
C ALA A 117 8.78 -5.34 16.85
N VAL A 118 8.84 -5.20 18.16
CA VAL A 118 9.89 -4.49 18.89
C VAL A 118 10.40 -5.35 20.02
N THR A 119 11.68 -5.23 20.32
CA THR A 119 12.26 -5.82 21.53
C THR A 119 12.37 -4.72 22.57
N ASN A 120 11.73 -4.90 23.73
CA ASN A 120 11.84 -3.93 24.80
C ASN A 120 13.22 -4.03 25.49
N LYS A 121 13.50 -3.09 26.40
CA LYS A 121 14.79 -3.05 27.14
C LYS A 121 15.06 -4.33 27.96
N GLN A 122 14.04 -5.12 28.26
CA GLN A 122 14.11 -6.37 29.02
C GLN A 122 14.29 -7.60 28.12
N GLY A 123 14.41 -7.43 26.80
CA GLY A 123 14.58 -8.52 25.84
C GLY A 123 13.27 -9.23 25.44
N THR A 124 12.13 -8.83 26.00
CA THR A 124 10.82 -9.38 25.64
C THR A 124 10.26 -8.71 24.38
N LYS A 125 9.62 -9.52 23.53
CA LYS A 125 9.02 -9.08 22.27
C LYS A 125 7.66 -8.42 22.51
N GLY A 126 7.49 -7.22 21.99
CA GLY A 126 6.24 -6.47 21.97
C GLY A 126 5.85 -6.05 20.55
N TRP A 127 4.73 -5.37 20.44
CA TRP A 127 4.17 -4.89 19.17
C TRP A 127 3.85 -3.41 19.27
N GLN A 128 4.40 -2.60 18.37
CA GLN A 128 4.13 -1.16 18.31
C GLN A 128 3.38 -0.82 17.03
N VAL A 129 2.41 0.09 17.15
CA VAL A 129 1.59 0.56 16.03
C VAL A 129 2.42 1.46 15.14
N ILE A 130 2.39 1.21 13.83
CA ILE A 130 2.90 2.11 12.80
C ILE A 130 1.81 3.15 12.52
N PRO A 131 2.02 4.45 12.82
CA PRO A 131 1.02 5.47 12.58
C PRO A 131 0.62 5.56 11.11
N CYS A 132 -0.61 6.00 10.83
CA CYS A 132 -1.02 6.28 9.47
C CYS A 132 -0.15 7.37 8.85
N GLN A 133 0.29 7.12 7.63
CA GLN A 133 0.83 8.11 6.70
C GLN A 133 -0.15 8.19 5.53
N GLY A 134 -1.17 9.03 5.71
CA GLY A 134 -2.30 9.17 4.80
C GLY A 134 -1.86 9.60 3.40
N TRP A 135 -2.59 9.16 2.38
CA TRP A 135 -2.41 9.59 0.99
C TRP A 135 -3.40 10.67 0.60
N ASN A 136 -4.62 10.62 1.15
CA ASN A 136 -5.65 11.61 0.93
C ASN A 136 -5.86 12.44 2.20
N ILE A 137 -5.41 13.70 2.16
CA ILE A 137 -5.52 14.64 3.28
C ILE A 137 -6.91 15.28 3.35
N VAL A 138 -7.67 15.23 2.26
CA VAL A 138 -8.98 15.89 2.16
C VAL A 138 -10.04 15.16 2.99
N ASP A 139 -10.02 13.84 2.97
CA ASP A 139 -10.97 12.98 3.69
C ASP A 139 -10.30 12.15 4.80
N GLY A 140 -8.96 12.15 4.88
CA GLY A 140 -8.19 11.38 5.86
C GLY A 140 -8.14 9.88 5.55
N CYS A 141 -8.47 9.51 4.31
CA CYS A 141 -8.59 8.13 3.86
C CYS A 141 -7.36 7.68 3.06
N ASP A 142 -7.12 6.37 3.02
CA ASP A 142 -6.01 5.71 2.34
C ASP A 142 -4.62 6.10 2.90
N GLY A 143 -3.66 5.19 2.84
CA GLY A 143 -2.29 5.50 3.24
C GLY A 143 -1.45 4.29 3.60
N VAL A 144 -0.28 4.55 4.18
CA VAL A 144 0.64 3.50 4.65
C VAL A 144 0.70 3.47 6.18
N GLY A 145 0.69 2.29 6.77
CA GLY A 145 0.61 2.11 8.21
C GLY A 145 -0.84 1.94 8.66
N SER A 146 -1.13 2.36 9.88
CA SER A 146 -2.44 2.13 10.50
C SER A 146 -3.48 3.17 10.05
N CYS A 147 -4.00 3.03 8.82
CA CYS A 147 -4.88 3.99 8.16
C CYS A 147 -6.32 3.48 8.00
N ARG A 148 -7.26 4.43 7.88
CA ARG A 148 -8.66 4.19 7.48
C ARG A 148 -8.80 4.28 5.96
N TYR A 149 -9.64 3.44 5.40
CA TYR A 149 -10.00 3.38 3.99
C TYR A 149 -11.52 3.54 3.92
N CYS A 150 -11.97 4.70 3.44
CA CYS A 150 -13.34 5.15 3.68
C CYS A 150 -14.35 4.63 2.66
N ASP A 151 -13.92 4.12 1.51
CA ASP A 151 -14.82 3.47 0.58
C ASP A 151 -14.13 2.28 -0.10
N MET A 152 -14.40 1.09 0.43
CA MET A 152 -13.92 -0.17 -0.12
C MET A 152 -14.76 -0.66 -1.30
N LEU A 153 -15.98 -0.16 -1.48
CA LEU A 153 -16.83 -0.55 -2.60
C LEU A 153 -16.27 0.01 -3.90
N ASP A 154 -15.80 1.26 -3.89
CA ASP A 154 -15.12 1.88 -5.02
C ASP A 154 -13.86 1.10 -5.40
N LYS A 155 -12.98 0.80 -4.43
CA LYS A 155 -11.76 0.01 -4.66
C LYS A 155 -12.09 -1.40 -5.18
N CYS A 156 -13.15 -2.02 -4.66
CA CYS A 156 -13.63 -3.32 -5.15
C CYS A 156 -14.08 -3.22 -6.61
N ASN A 157 -14.90 -2.21 -6.95
CA ASN A 157 -15.40 -2.02 -8.30
C ASN A 157 -14.27 -1.74 -9.30
N GLU A 158 -13.26 -0.96 -8.91
CA GLU A 158 -12.04 -0.75 -9.70
C GLU A 158 -11.28 -2.05 -9.93
N ALA A 159 -11.11 -2.87 -8.90
CA ALA A 159 -10.44 -4.17 -9.01
C ALA A 159 -11.20 -5.14 -9.92
N VAL A 160 -12.53 -5.20 -9.83
CA VAL A 160 -13.39 -6.03 -10.70
C VAL A 160 -13.32 -5.57 -12.15
N LYS A 161 -13.41 -4.25 -12.41
CA LYS A 161 -13.24 -3.70 -13.76
C LYS A 161 -11.85 -4.01 -14.32
N GLY A 162 -10.83 -3.88 -13.48
CA GLY A 162 -9.44 -4.15 -13.83
C GLY A 162 -9.13 -5.62 -14.04
N SER A 163 -9.89 -6.55 -13.47
CA SER A 163 -9.66 -8.00 -13.62
C SER A 163 -10.07 -8.53 -14.99
N GLY A 164 -11.04 -7.90 -15.66
CA GLY A 164 -11.56 -8.33 -16.96
C GLY A 164 -10.48 -8.47 -18.05
N LYS A 165 -9.37 -7.71 -17.98
CA LYS A 165 -8.25 -7.84 -18.93
C LYS A 165 -7.46 -9.14 -18.81
N TYR A 166 -7.61 -9.86 -17.70
CA TYR A 166 -6.93 -11.12 -17.42
C TYR A 166 -7.84 -12.34 -17.63
N VAL A 167 -9.12 -12.13 -17.97
CA VAL A 167 -10.10 -13.20 -18.17
C VAL A 167 -10.28 -13.46 -19.65
N THR A 168 -9.82 -14.62 -20.11
CA THR A 168 -9.90 -15.04 -21.52
C THR A 168 -11.21 -15.73 -21.88
N ASP A 169 -11.93 -16.27 -20.89
CA ASP A 169 -13.23 -16.91 -21.10
C ASP A 169 -14.34 -15.86 -21.27
N ARG A 170 -15.06 -15.93 -22.40
CA ARG A 170 -16.11 -14.95 -22.74
C ARG A 170 -17.31 -14.99 -21.80
N LYS A 171 -17.68 -16.17 -21.27
CA LYS A 171 -18.81 -16.30 -20.34
C LYS A 171 -18.45 -15.72 -18.99
N ALA A 172 -17.24 -16.01 -18.49
CA ALA A 172 -16.73 -15.42 -17.27
C ALA A 172 -16.59 -13.90 -17.39
N LEU A 173 -16.10 -13.41 -18.54
CA LEU A 173 -16.04 -11.97 -18.81
C LEU A 173 -17.43 -11.31 -18.85
N GLY A 174 -18.43 -11.97 -19.46
CA GLY A 174 -19.82 -11.53 -19.43
C GLY A 174 -20.36 -11.47 -18.00
N PHE A 175 -20.13 -12.53 -17.22
CA PHE A 175 -20.50 -12.58 -15.81
C PHE A 175 -19.90 -11.43 -14.99
N LEU A 176 -18.60 -11.15 -15.12
CA LEU A 176 -17.94 -10.05 -14.40
C LEU A 176 -18.52 -8.68 -14.76
N LYS A 177 -18.99 -8.48 -16.00
CA LYS A 177 -19.57 -7.21 -16.46
C LYS A 177 -21.02 -7.02 -16.04
N GLU A 178 -21.79 -8.11 -16.02
CA GLU A 178 -23.24 -8.08 -15.79
C GLU A 178 -23.61 -8.17 -14.30
N ASN A 179 -22.72 -8.71 -13.45
CA ASN A 179 -23.01 -8.95 -12.05
C ASN A 179 -22.42 -7.88 -11.13
N LYS A 180 -23.21 -7.45 -10.13
CA LYS A 180 -22.76 -6.60 -9.03
C LYS A 180 -21.99 -7.44 -8.01
N LEU A 181 -20.67 -7.53 -8.19
CA LEU A 181 -19.78 -8.30 -7.32
C LEU A 181 -19.30 -7.51 -6.08
N CYS A 182 -19.60 -6.22 -6.02
CA CYS A 182 -19.23 -5.32 -4.94
C CYS A 182 -20.49 -4.69 -4.33
N PRO A 183 -20.76 -4.90 -3.03
CA PRO A 183 -20.10 -5.88 -2.16
C PRO A 183 -20.39 -7.32 -2.59
N PRO A 184 -19.58 -8.32 -2.15
CA PRO A 184 -19.85 -9.72 -2.42
C PRO A 184 -21.25 -10.14 -1.90
N PRO A 185 -22.10 -10.76 -2.73
CA PRO A 185 -23.38 -11.32 -2.28
C PRO A 185 -23.25 -12.33 -1.13
N LYS A 186 -24.36 -12.60 -0.43
CA LYS A 186 -24.43 -13.66 0.58
C LYS A 186 -23.98 -15.01 0.01
N GLY A 187 -23.16 -15.75 0.75
CA GLY A 187 -22.71 -17.09 0.37
C GLY A 187 -21.26 -17.39 0.73
N HIS A 188 -20.79 -18.53 0.23
CA HIS A 188 -19.41 -18.97 0.38
C HIS A 188 -18.56 -18.47 -0.80
N TRP A 189 -17.44 -17.82 -0.49
CA TRP A 189 -16.56 -17.22 -1.48
C TRP A 189 -15.14 -17.72 -1.33
N THR A 190 -14.50 -17.99 -2.47
CA THR A 190 -13.05 -18.08 -2.58
C THR A 190 -12.60 -17.04 -3.59
N MET A 191 -11.84 -16.06 -3.12
CA MET A 191 -11.29 -14.99 -3.94
C MET A 191 -9.80 -15.22 -4.15
N THR A 192 -9.40 -15.28 -5.42
CA THR A 192 -7.99 -15.38 -5.81
C THR A 192 -7.53 -14.05 -6.37
N PHE A 193 -6.55 -13.43 -5.72
CA PHE A 193 -5.82 -12.31 -6.29
C PHE A 193 -4.52 -12.82 -6.90
N SER A 194 -4.28 -12.42 -8.14
CA SER A 194 -3.12 -12.82 -8.90
C SER A 194 -2.50 -11.62 -9.59
N LYS A 195 -1.33 -11.18 -9.12
CA LYS A 195 -0.60 -10.07 -9.72
C LYS A 195 0.90 -10.33 -9.72
N VAL A 196 1.50 -10.07 -10.87
CA VAL A 196 2.96 -9.89 -10.99
C VAL A 196 3.22 -8.40 -10.79
N PHE A 197 3.84 -8.06 -9.67
CA PHE A 197 4.18 -6.69 -9.35
C PHE A 197 5.55 -6.33 -9.95
N SER A 198 5.60 -5.22 -10.66
CA SER A 198 6.80 -4.58 -11.14
C SER A 198 7.27 -3.49 -10.18
N SER A 199 8.52 -3.03 -10.32
CA SER A 199 9.02 -1.87 -9.56
C SER A 199 8.31 -0.56 -9.90
N GLU A 200 7.52 -0.53 -10.97
CA GLU A 200 6.77 0.63 -11.44
C GLU A 200 5.34 0.66 -10.88
N ASP A 201 4.85 -0.47 -10.35
CA ASP A 201 3.51 -0.56 -9.73
C ASP A 201 3.40 0.19 -8.40
N LEU A 202 4.53 0.53 -7.77
CA LEU A 202 4.59 1.23 -6.49
C LEU A 202 5.54 2.43 -6.58
N PRO A 203 5.29 3.53 -5.86
CA PRO A 203 6.24 4.62 -5.73
C PRO A 203 7.62 4.11 -5.26
N LYS A 204 8.71 4.68 -5.78
CA LYS A 204 10.10 4.22 -5.53
C LYS A 204 10.42 4.05 -4.03
N SER A 205 9.82 4.88 -3.20
CA SER A 205 10.07 4.97 -1.76
C SER A 205 8.99 4.31 -0.91
N PHE A 206 8.06 3.58 -1.51
CA PHE A 206 6.93 2.96 -0.82
C PHE A 206 7.38 2.08 0.37
N PHE A 207 8.45 1.31 0.19
CA PHE A 207 9.05 0.48 1.25
C PHE A 207 10.12 1.18 2.09
N GLY A 208 10.33 2.49 1.90
CA GLY A 208 11.33 3.26 2.64
C GLY A 208 11.19 3.09 4.16
N PRO A 209 9.99 3.35 4.73
CA PRO A 209 9.72 3.19 6.16
C PRO A 209 9.76 1.74 6.66
N LEU A 210 9.49 0.77 5.79
CA LEU A 210 9.41 -0.64 6.17
C LEU A 210 10.81 -1.17 6.54
N GLN A 211 10.91 -2.13 7.45
CA GLN A 211 12.17 -2.76 7.85
C GLN A 211 12.08 -4.27 7.70
N SER A 212 13.21 -4.98 7.70
CA SER A 212 13.16 -6.44 7.75
C SER A 212 12.76 -6.88 9.16
N ASN A 213 11.48 -7.18 9.35
CA ASN A 213 10.91 -7.47 10.64
C ASN A 213 9.60 -8.24 10.50
N GLU A 214 9.04 -8.63 11.64
CA GLU A 214 7.70 -9.17 11.73
C GLU A 214 6.66 -8.06 11.90
N TYR A 215 5.50 -8.28 11.28
CA TYR A 215 4.38 -7.36 11.28
C TYR A 215 3.08 -8.11 11.55
N TRP A 216 2.17 -7.46 12.28
CA TRP A 216 0.75 -7.84 12.32
C TRP A 216 -0.05 -6.79 11.54
N LEU A 217 -0.87 -7.27 10.62
CA LEU A 217 -1.86 -6.51 9.89
C LEU A 217 -3.23 -6.93 10.42
N THR A 218 -3.98 -6.01 11.00
CA THR A 218 -5.37 -6.24 11.42
C THR A 218 -6.28 -5.43 10.52
N PHE A 219 -7.17 -6.10 9.79
CA PHE A 219 -8.15 -5.50 8.92
C PHE A 219 -9.51 -5.58 9.61
N SER A 220 -10.17 -4.44 9.80
CA SER A 220 -11.50 -4.34 10.40
C SER A 220 -12.44 -3.65 9.43
N PHE A 221 -13.59 -4.25 9.14
CA PHE A 221 -14.57 -3.71 8.18
C PHE A 221 -15.84 -3.24 8.88
N THR A 222 -16.38 -2.09 8.46
CA THR A 222 -17.65 -1.54 8.95
C THR A 222 -18.55 -1.06 7.80
N ASP A 223 -19.83 -0.84 8.08
CA ASP A 223 -20.83 -0.34 7.11
C ASP A 223 -20.88 1.20 6.98
N GLY A 224 -19.93 1.92 7.60
CA GLY A 224 -19.95 3.37 7.69
C GLY A 224 -20.83 3.96 8.80
N ASN A 225 -21.66 3.15 9.46
CA ASN A 225 -22.42 3.49 10.67
C ASN A 225 -21.88 2.73 11.90
N ASP A 226 -20.60 2.37 11.86
CA ASP A 226 -19.89 1.60 12.87
C ASP A 226 -20.39 0.16 13.11
N LYS A 227 -21.37 -0.36 12.33
CA LYS A 227 -21.72 -1.80 12.39
C LYS A 227 -20.52 -2.59 11.91
N LYS A 228 -20.02 -3.49 12.77
CA LYS A 228 -18.90 -4.37 12.45
C LYS A 228 -19.35 -5.44 11.45
N LEU A 229 -18.61 -5.55 10.34
CA LEU A 229 -18.91 -6.51 9.27
C LEU A 229 -17.99 -7.71 9.34
N GLY A 230 -16.68 -7.50 9.49
CA GLY A 230 -15.71 -8.59 9.57
C GLY A 230 -14.35 -8.12 10.04
N CYS A 231 -13.54 -9.05 10.54
CA CYS A 231 -12.17 -8.77 10.95
C CYS A 231 -11.25 -9.93 10.61
N ALA A 232 -10.08 -9.59 10.07
CA ALA A 232 -9.05 -10.53 9.69
C ALA A 232 -7.70 -10.06 10.20
N ARG A 233 -6.87 -10.98 10.67
CA ARG A 233 -5.52 -10.66 11.14
C ARG A 233 -4.49 -11.52 10.44
N LEU A 234 -3.41 -10.90 9.99
CA LEU A 234 -2.34 -11.53 9.25
C LEU A 234 -1.00 -11.16 9.87
N TRP A 235 -0.27 -12.15 10.35
CA TRP A 235 1.13 -12.00 10.68
C TRP A 235 1.96 -12.23 9.42
N ILE A 236 2.97 -11.41 9.21
CA ILE A 236 3.95 -11.58 8.13
C ILE A 236 5.36 -11.31 8.67
N ASP A 237 6.32 -12.14 8.28
CA ASP A 237 7.74 -11.88 8.44
C ASP A 237 8.30 -11.36 7.11
N VAL A 238 8.84 -10.14 7.09
CA VAL A 238 9.34 -9.50 5.88
C VAL A 238 10.86 -9.35 5.95
N CYS A 239 11.52 -9.65 4.84
CA CYS A 239 12.90 -9.25 4.57
C CYS A 239 12.91 -8.18 3.48
N LYS A 240 13.25 -6.95 3.85
CA LYS A 240 13.50 -5.84 2.92
C LYS A 240 14.95 -5.86 2.49
N TYR A 241 15.25 -5.66 1.22
CA TYR A 241 16.62 -5.62 0.69
C TYR A 241 16.73 -4.55 -0.41
N HIS A 242 17.96 -4.12 -0.71
CA HIS A 242 18.20 -3.27 -1.87
C HIS A 242 18.15 -4.10 -3.15
N LEU A 243 17.39 -3.70 -4.16
CA LEU A 243 17.29 -4.47 -5.41
C LEU A 243 18.62 -4.61 -6.16
N GLN A 244 19.55 -3.67 -5.92
CA GLN A 244 20.88 -3.67 -6.52
C GLN A 244 21.87 -4.58 -5.79
N ASP A 245 21.56 -5.00 -4.55
CA ASP A 245 22.40 -5.89 -3.78
C ASP A 245 22.25 -7.33 -4.30
N LYS A 246 23.32 -7.85 -4.92
CA LYS A 246 23.37 -9.24 -5.41
C LYS A 246 23.19 -10.27 -4.30
N GLN A 247 23.56 -9.94 -3.06
CA GLN A 247 23.40 -10.83 -1.91
C GLN A 247 22.00 -10.76 -1.30
N GLN A 248 21.20 -9.76 -1.68
CA GLN A 248 19.84 -9.52 -1.19
C GLN A 248 19.76 -9.59 0.34
N LYS A 249 20.72 -8.97 1.03
CA LYS A 249 20.81 -9.04 2.49
C LYS A 249 19.64 -8.29 3.13
N CYS A 250 18.99 -8.92 4.12
CA CYS A 250 17.91 -8.29 4.85
C CYS A 250 18.40 -7.05 5.60
N LEU A 251 17.77 -5.92 5.32
CA LEU A 251 18.03 -4.62 5.93
C LEU A 251 17.35 -4.57 7.30
N ARG A 252 18.17 -4.49 8.35
CA ARG A 252 17.71 -4.31 9.73
C ARG A 252 18.42 -3.10 10.31
N ASP A 253 17.65 -2.05 10.59
CA ASP A 253 18.09 -0.92 11.38
C ASP A 253 17.26 -0.84 12.67
N PRO A 254 17.85 -1.12 13.85
CA PRO A 254 17.18 -1.01 15.14
C PRO A 254 16.63 0.39 15.45
N ASN A 255 17.19 1.43 14.83
CA ASN A 255 16.79 2.82 15.05
C ASN A 255 15.80 3.34 14.00
N ALA A 256 15.56 2.60 12.91
CA ALA A 256 14.73 3.07 11.81
C ALA A 256 13.31 3.45 12.26
N PHE A 257 12.70 2.67 13.16
CA PHE A 257 11.37 3.00 13.67
C PHE A 257 11.37 4.25 14.54
N LYS A 258 12.36 4.41 15.43
CA LYS A 258 12.50 5.63 16.24
C LYS A 258 12.67 6.87 15.35
N ASN A 259 13.50 6.76 14.32
CA ASN A 259 13.71 7.84 13.35
C ASN A 259 12.42 8.15 12.59
N PHE A 260 11.71 7.11 12.13
CA PHE A 260 10.42 7.26 11.46
C PHE A 260 9.38 7.98 12.33
N ILE A 261 9.23 7.59 13.61
CA ILE A 261 8.30 8.26 14.52
C ILE A 261 8.68 9.73 14.75
N ASN A 262 9.96 10.02 15.01
CA ASN A 262 10.44 11.39 15.19
C ASN A 262 10.16 12.26 13.96
N GLU A 263 10.33 11.69 12.77
CA GLU A 263 10.02 12.36 11.51
C GLU A 263 8.53 12.69 11.36
N ILE A 264 7.64 11.74 11.69
CA ILE A 264 6.20 11.96 11.65
C ILE A 264 5.80 13.06 12.63
N SER A 265 6.31 13.00 13.87
CA SER A 265 6.03 14.01 14.89
C SER A 265 6.47 15.40 14.44
N SER A 266 7.66 15.52 13.83
CA SER A 266 8.15 16.79 13.29
C SER A 266 7.27 17.33 12.16
N GLN A 267 6.79 16.47 11.26
CA GLN A 267 5.86 16.89 10.20
C GLN A 267 4.51 17.35 10.76
N ALA A 268 3.96 16.62 11.73
CA ALA A 268 2.72 17.00 12.39
C ALA A 268 2.83 18.36 13.09
N GLU A 269 3.99 18.66 13.70
CA GLU A 269 4.27 19.95 14.33
C GLU A 269 4.37 21.09 13.30
N GLN A 270 5.05 20.85 12.17
CA GLN A 270 5.10 21.82 11.06
C GLN A 270 3.72 22.16 10.50
N LEU A 271 2.83 21.17 10.39
CA LEU A 271 1.45 21.38 9.96
C LEU A 271 0.64 22.18 10.98
N ARG A 272 0.80 21.89 12.27
CA ARG A 272 0.13 22.63 13.36
C ARG A 272 0.56 24.08 13.43
N ASN A 273 1.83 24.38 13.23
CA ASN A 273 2.34 25.76 13.29
C ASN A 273 1.95 26.62 12.07
N ARG A 274 1.30 26.03 11.05
CA ARG A 274 0.82 26.71 9.86
C ARG A 274 -0.67 27.03 9.86
N GLY A 275 -1.46 26.40 10.74
CA GLY A 275 -2.88 26.68 10.97
C GLY A 275 -3.08 27.59 12.17
#